data_AF-A0AAW9IYK6-F1
#
_entry.id   AF-A0AAW9IYK6-F1
#
_cell.length_a   1.000
_cell.length_b   1.000
_cell.length_c   1.000
_cell.angle_alpha   90.00
_cell.angle_beta   90.00
_cell.angle_gamma   90.00
#
_symmetry.space_group_name_H-M   'P 1'
#
loop_
_entity.id
_entity.type
_entity.pdbx_description
1 polymer ?
#
loop_
_entity_poly.entity_id
_entity_poly.type
_entity_poly.pdbx_seq_one_letter_code
_entity_poly.pdbx_strand_id
1 'polypeptide(L)'
;MQKRLLSIILSSVLAVSLFVGCSNKKEDTATNSSTITIEDAMGKAEIPTNPKKVVVLTNEGLEALLTLGVKPVGAVTGVTGEWYGHTKDELEGVKPLGKETSVNIEAVAALKPD
;
A
#
# COMPACT_ATOMS: atom_id res chain seq x y z
N MET A 1 50.33 -44.00 -25.72
CA MET A 1 49.07 -43.21 -25.87
C MET A 1 48.49 -42.68 -24.56
N GLN A 2 48.68 -43.35 -23.41
CA GLN A 2 48.05 -42.93 -22.14
C GLN A 2 48.58 -41.62 -21.49
N LYS A 3 49.82 -41.20 -21.80
CA LYS A 3 50.37 -39.92 -21.30
C LYS A 3 49.81 -38.68 -22.02
N ARG A 4 49.30 -38.84 -23.25
CA ARG A 4 48.63 -37.77 -24.00
C ARG A 4 47.18 -37.57 -23.56
N LEU A 5 46.53 -38.63 -23.05
CA LEU A 5 45.19 -38.57 -22.47
C LEU A 5 45.17 -37.89 -21.08
N LEU A 6 46.20 -38.07 -20.25
CA LEU A 6 46.28 -37.38 -18.95
C LEU A 6 46.47 -35.85 -19.07
N SER A 7 47.25 -35.37 -20.06
CA SER A 7 47.46 -33.93 -20.27
C SER A 7 46.23 -33.21 -20.83
N ILE A 8 45.32 -33.91 -21.53
CA ILE A 8 44.10 -33.31 -22.06
C ILE A 8 43.04 -33.16 -20.95
N ILE A 9 42.98 -34.10 -20.01
CA ILE A 9 42.03 -34.01 -18.88
C ILE A 9 42.44 -32.90 -17.91
N LEU A 10 43.75 -32.71 -17.64
CA LEU A 10 44.23 -31.66 -16.74
C LEU A 10 44.06 -30.23 -17.30
N SER A 11 43.99 -30.08 -18.63
CA SER A 11 43.71 -28.79 -19.28
C SER A 11 42.23 -28.41 -19.30
N SER A 12 41.30 -29.36 -19.08
CA SER A 12 39.86 -29.06 -19.08
C SER A 12 39.32 -28.59 -17.73
N VAL A 13 40.04 -28.85 -16.63
CA VAL A 13 39.64 -28.46 -15.28
C VAL A 13 39.89 -26.98 -14.99
N LEU A 14 40.74 -26.30 -15.78
CA LEU A 14 41.11 -24.90 -15.54
C LEU A 14 40.20 -23.87 -16.25
N ALA A 15 39.24 -24.32 -17.07
CA ALA A 15 38.36 -23.42 -17.84
C ALA A 15 36.94 -23.23 -17.24
N VAL A 16 36.61 -23.94 -16.15
CA VAL A 16 35.24 -23.91 -15.56
C VAL A 16 35.14 -22.98 -14.33
N SER A 17 36.19 -22.23 -14.00
CA SER A 17 36.22 -21.33 -12.84
C SER A 17 35.76 -19.89 -13.11
N LEU A 18 35.22 -19.57 -14.30
CA LEU A 18 34.85 -18.19 -14.67
C LEU A 18 33.35 -17.86 -14.70
N PHE A 19 32.47 -18.73 -14.19
CA PHE A 19 31.03 -18.41 -14.10
C PHE A 19 30.39 -18.75 -12.74
N VAL A 20 31.06 -18.41 -11.63
CA VAL A 20 30.38 -18.28 -10.32
C VAL A 20 30.30 -16.79 -9.98
N GLY A 21 29.39 -16.14 -10.70
CA GLY A 21 28.95 -14.76 -10.47
C GLY A 21 27.44 -14.72 -10.29
N CYS A 22 26.86 -15.61 -9.48
CA CYS A 22 25.52 -15.38 -8.95
C CYS A 22 25.63 -14.26 -7.93
N SER A 23 25.52 -13.03 -8.43
CA SER A 23 25.02 -11.94 -7.63
C SER A 23 23.67 -12.39 -7.09
N ASN A 24 23.65 -12.82 -5.84
CA ASN A 24 22.43 -13.01 -5.07
C ASN A 24 21.90 -11.61 -4.75
N LYS A 25 21.53 -10.87 -5.79
CA LYS A 25 20.62 -9.77 -5.66
C LYS A 25 19.30 -10.45 -5.33
N LYS A 26 19.05 -10.57 -4.02
CA LYS A 26 17.69 -10.45 -3.52
C LYS A 26 17.14 -9.23 -4.25
N GLU A 27 16.41 -9.47 -5.33
CA GLU A 27 15.27 -8.64 -5.65
C GLU A 27 14.33 -8.82 -4.47
N ASP A 28 14.65 -8.11 -3.39
CA ASP A 28 13.61 -7.45 -2.64
C ASP A 28 12.91 -6.63 -3.73
N THR A 29 11.80 -7.18 -4.23
CA THR A 29 10.74 -6.39 -4.84
C THR A 29 10.28 -5.45 -3.73
N ALA A 30 11.09 -4.43 -3.45
CA ALA A 30 10.63 -3.21 -2.88
C ALA A 30 9.65 -2.71 -3.92
N THR A 31 8.37 -3.02 -3.69
CA THR A 31 7.28 -2.22 -4.21
C THR A 31 7.63 -0.80 -3.78
N ASN A 32 8.30 -0.06 -4.66
CA ASN A 32 8.52 1.36 -4.48
C ASN A 32 7.12 1.94 -4.49
N SER A 33 6.53 2.10 -3.31
CA SER A 33 5.25 2.74 -3.12
C SER A 33 5.47 4.20 -3.50
N SER A 34 5.27 4.51 -4.77
CA SER A 34 5.40 5.86 -5.28
C SER A 34 4.40 6.74 -4.55
N THR A 35 4.88 7.88 -4.05
CA THR A 35 4.06 8.90 -3.42
C THR A 35 3.89 10.08 -4.38
N ILE A 36 2.84 10.87 -4.16
CA ILE A 36 2.65 12.20 -4.74
C ILE A 36 2.56 13.22 -3.60
N THR A 37 3.10 14.40 -3.81
CA THR A 37 2.94 15.51 -2.86
C THR A 37 1.67 16.26 -3.16
N ILE A 38 0.78 16.37 -2.17
CA ILE A 38 -0.43 17.20 -2.21
C ILE A 38 -0.26 18.36 -1.23
N GLU A 39 -0.66 19.56 -1.65
CA GLU A 39 -0.77 20.73 -0.78
C GLU A 39 -2.24 20.89 -0.36
N ASP A 40 -2.49 20.91 0.94
CA ASP A 40 -3.79 21.10 1.57
C ASP A 40 -3.75 22.23 2.61
N ALA A 41 -4.85 22.42 3.35
CA ALA A 41 -4.99 23.47 4.35
C ALA A 41 -3.99 23.35 5.54
N MET A 42 -3.39 22.17 5.75
CA MET A 42 -2.38 21.90 6.78
C MET A 42 -0.94 21.94 6.23
N GLY A 43 -0.75 22.12 4.92
CA GLY A 43 0.54 22.21 4.26
C GLY A 43 0.77 21.10 3.23
N LYS A 44 1.99 20.57 3.13
CA LYS A 44 2.32 19.53 2.14
C LYS A 44 2.35 18.15 2.79
N ALA A 45 1.70 17.18 2.15
CA ALA A 45 1.70 15.78 2.55
C ALA A 45 2.12 14.87 1.39
N GLU A 46 2.88 13.81 1.69
CA GLU A 46 3.16 12.74 0.75
C GLU A 46 2.09 11.65 0.88
N ILE A 47 1.37 11.38 -0.21
CA ILE A 47 0.28 10.41 -0.26
C ILE A 47 0.67 9.29 -1.22
N PRO A 48 0.43 8.00 -0.91
CA PRO A 48 0.64 6.93 -1.87
C PRO A 48 -0.14 7.19 -3.17
N THR A 49 0.44 6.87 -4.32
CA THR A 49 -0.21 7.03 -5.63
C THR A 49 -1.51 6.22 -5.78
N ASN A 50 -1.71 5.20 -4.95
CA ASN A 50 -2.87 4.30 -5.01
C ASN A 50 -3.27 3.83 -3.60
N PRO A 51 -3.84 4.73 -2.77
CA PRO A 51 -4.25 4.39 -1.41
C PRO A 51 -5.34 3.30 -1.44
N LYS A 52 -5.34 2.41 -0.45
CA LYS A 52 -6.23 1.25 -0.35
C LYS A 52 -7.13 1.30 0.88
N LYS A 53 -6.73 2.02 1.91
CA LYS A 53 -7.41 2.13 3.21
C LYS A 53 -7.59 3.60 3.56
N VAL A 54 -8.56 4.21 2.90
CA VAL A 54 -8.92 5.61 3.13
C VAL A 54 -9.89 5.71 4.30
N VAL A 55 -9.62 6.64 5.23
CA VAL A 55 -10.58 7.09 6.23
C VAL A 55 -11.02 8.51 5.92
N VAL A 56 -12.28 8.83 6.20
CA VAL A 56 -12.84 10.16 5.95
C VAL A 56 -13.49 10.72 7.20
N LEU A 57 -13.13 11.97 7.52
CA LEU A 57 -13.48 12.60 8.80
C LEU A 57 -14.54 13.69 8.67
N THR A 58 -15.11 13.90 7.48
CA THR A 58 -16.24 14.80 7.27
C THR A 58 -17.34 14.18 6.44
N ASN A 59 -18.55 14.71 6.57
CA ASN A 59 -19.75 14.19 5.92
C ASN A 59 -19.70 14.50 4.40
N GLU A 60 -19.31 15.71 4.02
CA GLU A 60 -19.15 16.11 2.62
C GLU A 60 -17.98 15.39 1.95
N GLY A 61 -16.90 15.12 2.68
CA GLY A 61 -15.78 14.31 2.16
C GLY A 61 -16.20 12.88 1.87
N LEU A 62 -17.09 12.30 2.67
CA LEU A 62 -17.62 10.96 2.44
C LEU A 62 -18.41 10.88 1.13
N GLU A 63 -19.31 11.83 0.89
CA GLU A 63 -20.09 11.90 -0.35
C GLU A 63 -19.20 12.08 -1.58
N ALA A 64 -18.14 12.90 -1.46
CA ALA A 64 -17.16 13.08 -2.52
C ALA A 64 -16.44 11.76 -2.86
N LEU A 65 -16.02 11.00 -1.84
CA LEU A 65 -15.39 9.69 -2.06
C LEU A 65 -16.33 8.70 -2.75
N LEU A 66 -17.58 8.58 -2.27
CA LEU A 66 -18.58 7.70 -2.87
C LEU A 66 -18.87 8.08 -4.33
N THR A 67 -18.98 9.38 -4.62
CA THR A 67 -19.17 9.89 -5.99
C THR A 67 -18.00 9.51 -6.92
N LEU A 68 -16.77 9.46 -6.39
CA LEU A 68 -15.59 9.02 -7.11
C LEU A 68 -15.46 7.49 -7.19
N GLY A 69 -16.40 6.73 -6.65
CA GLY A 69 -16.37 5.27 -6.59
C GLY A 69 -15.38 4.72 -5.56
N VAL A 70 -14.96 5.53 -4.59
CA VAL A 70 -14.05 5.14 -3.50
C VAL A 70 -14.85 4.85 -2.25
N LYS A 71 -14.85 3.57 -1.83
CA LYS A 71 -15.44 3.15 -0.56
C LYS A 71 -14.39 3.24 0.57
N PRO A 72 -14.56 4.09 1.58
CA PRO A 72 -13.61 4.19 2.68
C PRO A 72 -13.68 2.97 3.61
N VAL A 73 -12.61 2.71 4.36
CA VAL A 73 -12.60 1.66 5.41
C VAL A 73 -13.20 2.16 6.72
N GLY A 74 -13.28 3.48 6.91
CA GLY A 74 -13.94 4.10 8.05
C GLY A 74 -14.38 5.52 7.73
N ALA A 75 -15.50 5.92 8.33
CA ALA A 75 -16.08 7.24 8.14
C ALA A 75 -16.72 7.74 9.43
N VAL A 76 -16.80 9.07 9.58
CA VAL A 76 -17.66 9.69 10.59
C VAL A 76 -19.13 9.52 10.21
N THR A 77 -19.97 9.30 11.22
CA THR A 77 -21.42 9.19 11.08
C THR A 77 -22.07 10.56 10.89
N GLY A 78 -23.35 10.55 10.50
CA GLY A 78 -24.16 11.76 10.42
C GLY A 78 -24.34 12.43 11.77
N VAL A 79 -24.90 13.65 11.78
CA VAL A 79 -25.05 14.48 13.00
C VAL A 79 -25.81 13.78 14.14
N THR A 80 -26.74 12.88 13.80
CA THR A 80 -27.51 12.09 14.77
C THR A 80 -26.74 10.89 15.33
N GLY A 81 -25.61 10.50 14.72
CA GLY A 81 -24.87 9.27 15.01
C GLY A 81 -25.21 8.11 14.07
N GLU A 82 -26.17 8.32 13.17
CA GLU A 82 -26.57 7.35 12.14
C GLU A 82 -26.06 7.79 10.76
N TRP A 83 -25.94 6.84 9.83
CA TRP A 83 -25.69 7.16 8.43
C TRP A 83 -26.88 7.92 7.81
N TYR A 84 -26.61 8.83 6.88
CA TYR A 84 -27.70 9.43 6.10
C TYR A 84 -28.31 8.42 5.14
N GLY A 85 -29.61 8.53 4.92
CA GLY A 85 -30.36 7.56 4.11
C GLY A 85 -29.84 7.42 2.68
N HIS A 86 -29.35 8.50 2.06
CA HIS A 86 -28.88 8.49 0.68
C HIS A 86 -27.51 7.83 0.46
N THR A 87 -26.73 7.61 1.51
CA THR A 87 -25.42 6.92 1.42
C THR A 87 -25.39 5.59 2.15
N LYS A 88 -26.37 5.30 3.00
CA LYS A 88 -26.37 4.17 3.94
C LYS A 88 -26.06 2.82 3.29
N ASP A 89 -26.64 2.55 2.12
CA ASP A 89 -26.48 1.25 1.43
C ASP A 89 -25.05 1.06 0.91
N GLU A 90 -24.39 2.14 0.48
CA GLU A 90 -23.01 2.11 0.00
C GLU A 90 -22.00 1.86 1.14
N LEU A 91 -22.41 2.18 2.38
CA LEU A 91 -21.58 2.15 3.58
C LEU A 91 -21.60 0.81 4.32
N GLU A 92 -22.19 -0.24 3.75
CA GLU A 92 -22.15 -1.58 4.35
C GLU A 92 -20.69 -2.02 4.61
N GLY A 93 -20.37 -2.37 5.86
CA GLY A 93 -19.01 -2.77 6.26
C GLY A 93 -18.02 -1.62 6.51
N VAL A 94 -18.42 -0.35 6.30
CA VAL A 94 -17.60 0.81 6.69
C VAL A 94 -17.63 0.96 8.21
N LYS A 95 -16.45 1.15 8.83
CA LYS A 95 -16.36 1.33 10.29
C LYS A 95 -16.86 2.73 10.68
N PRO A 96 -17.86 2.86 11.58
CA PRO A 96 -18.20 4.16 12.15
C PRO A 96 -17.08 4.64 13.08
N LEU A 97 -16.65 5.88 12.90
CA LEU A 97 -15.56 6.52 13.62
C LEU A 97 -16.02 7.59 14.61
N GLY A 98 -17.29 7.54 15.02
CA GLY A 98 -17.92 8.59 15.84
C GLY A 98 -18.58 9.66 14.98
N LYS A 99 -18.81 10.84 15.56
CA LYS A 99 -19.35 12.00 14.84
C LYS A 99 -18.20 12.87 14.36
N GLU A 100 -18.45 13.69 13.35
CA GLU A 100 -17.47 14.66 12.85
C GLU A 100 -16.93 15.59 13.95
N THR A 101 -17.78 16.00 14.90
CA THR A 101 -17.39 16.83 16.05
C THR A 101 -16.72 16.05 17.18
N SER A 102 -16.70 14.72 17.12
CA SER A 102 -16.16 13.84 18.16
C SER A 102 -15.65 12.52 17.56
N VAL A 103 -14.57 12.64 16.79
CA VAL A 103 -13.92 11.51 16.13
C VAL A 103 -13.24 10.58 17.15
N ASN A 104 -13.45 9.28 16.99
CA ASN A 104 -12.74 8.24 17.74
C ASN A 104 -11.37 7.97 17.10
N ILE A 105 -10.33 8.60 17.64
CA ILE A 105 -8.96 8.50 17.13
C ILE A 105 -8.35 7.10 17.30
N GLU A 106 -8.71 6.38 18.37
CA GLU A 106 -8.23 5.00 18.58
C GLU A 106 -8.79 4.05 17.50
N ALA A 107 -10.05 4.24 17.12
CA ALA A 107 -10.67 3.49 16.03
C ALA A 107 -10.00 3.80 14.68
N VAL A 108 -9.64 5.07 14.42
CA VAL A 108 -8.87 5.46 13.23
C VAL A 108 -7.52 4.73 13.19
N ALA A 109 -6.76 4.78 14.28
CA ALA A 109 -5.45 4.14 14.37
C ALA A 109 -5.54 2.62 14.17
N ALA A 110 -6.58 1.98 14.71
CA ALA A 110 -6.80 0.54 14.57
C ALA A 110 -7.04 0.10 13.11
N LEU A 111 -7.60 0.98 12.27
CA LEU A 111 -7.81 0.69 10.84
C LEU A 111 -6.52 0.73 10.00
N LYS A 112 -5.45 1.33 10.53
CA LYS A 112 -4.16 1.51 9.84
C LYS A 112 -4.35 2.08 8.43
N PRO A 113 -4.93 3.28 8.28
CA PRO A 113 -5.12 3.90 6.98
C PRO A 113 -3.78 4.16 6.27
N ASP A 114 -3.85 4.33 4.95
CA ASP A 114 -2.70 4.61 4.08
C ASP A 114 -2.86 5.88 3.24
#